data_AF-A0A3M1TIH3-F1
#
_entry.id   AF-A0A3M1TIH3-F1
#
_cell.length_a   1.000
_cell.length_b   1.000
_cell.length_c   1.000
_cell.angle_alpha   90.00
_cell.angle_beta   90.00
_cell.angle_gamma   90.00
#
_symmetry.space_group_name_H-M   'P 1'
#
loop_
_entity.id
_entity.type
_entity.pdbx_description
1 polymer ?
#
loop_
_entity_poly.entity_id
_entity_poly.type
_entity_poly.pdbx_seq_one_letter_code
_entity_poly.pdbx_strand_id
1 'polypeptide(L)'
;MSGKMKQALTEIREINYTDWRAAILEALRDRQLQFLAGNLRQMGFGPDHEVLHAVERAMRVCMSSGLPIREHFKPVYISHRHTVSRDWLLSRLAYTLVMLNGAPDNPLVSRLQLSLIRAALGEGRME
;
A
#
# COMPACT_ATOMS: atom_id res chain seq x y z
N MET A 1 -52.11 -0.39 9.90
CA MET A 1 -50.83 -0.82 9.26
C MET A 1 -50.42 -2.17 9.82
N SER A 2 -50.27 -3.18 8.96
CA SER A 2 -49.94 -4.57 9.33
C SER A 2 -48.62 -4.66 10.10
N GLY A 3 -48.55 -5.52 11.12
CA GLY A 3 -47.35 -5.75 11.93
C GLY A 3 -46.12 -6.16 11.10
N LYS A 4 -46.34 -6.85 9.97
CA LYS A 4 -45.29 -7.21 9.01
C LYS A 4 -44.64 -6.00 8.34
N MET A 5 -45.40 -4.92 8.14
CA MET A 5 -44.92 -3.69 7.51
C MET A 5 -44.13 -2.83 8.50
N LYS A 6 -44.49 -2.84 9.79
CA LYS A 6 -43.65 -2.23 10.83
C LYS A 6 -42.34 -3.01 11.03
N GLN A 7 -42.39 -4.34 11.00
CA GLN A 7 -41.20 -5.20 11.14
C GLN A 7 -40.24 -5.04 9.95
N ALA A 8 -40.74 -5.05 8.71
CA ALA A 8 -39.94 -4.77 7.52
C ALA A 8 -39.35 -3.34 7.53
N LEU A 9 -40.09 -2.34 8.03
CA LEU A 9 -39.58 -0.97 8.17
C LEU A 9 -38.53 -0.82 9.28
N THR A 10 -38.58 -1.66 10.32
CA THR A 10 -37.53 -1.76 11.34
C THR A 10 -36.29 -2.44 10.76
N GLU A 11 -36.43 -3.53 10.02
CA GLU A 11 -35.34 -4.23 9.34
C GLU A 11 -34.67 -3.37 8.24
N ILE A 12 -35.45 -2.56 7.51
CA ILE A 12 -34.93 -1.58 6.53
C ILE A 12 -34.23 -0.40 7.23
N ARG A 13 -34.70 0.02 8.42
CA ARG A 13 -34.00 1.02 9.24
C ARG A 13 -32.74 0.47 9.91
N GLU A 14 -32.66 -0.85 10.06
CA GLU A 14 -31.50 -1.62 10.51
C GLU A 14 -30.62 -2.11 9.35
N ILE A 15 -30.67 -1.46 8.18
CA ILE A 15 -29.55 -1.45 7.24
C ILE A 15 -28.39 -0.66 7.91
N ASN A 16 -27.79 -1.38 8.86
CA ASN A 16 -26.53 -1.25 9.56
C ASN A 16 -25.81 0.11 9.42
N TYR A 17 -26.14 1.07 10.27
CA TYR A 17 -25.42 2.36 10.39
C TYR A 17 -23.90 2.20 10.65
N THR A 18 -23.47 1.02 11.11
CA THR A 18 -22.07 0.64 11.33
C THR A 18 -21.31 0.36 10.03
N ASP A 19 -22.03 -0.01 8.96
CA ASP A 19 -21.45 -0.56 7.73
C ASP A 19 -20.93 0.55 6.79
N TRP A 20 -21.74 1.57 6.51
CA TRP A 20 -21.34 2.65 5.60
C TRP A 20 -20.18 3.51 6.13
N ARG A 21 -20.08 3.69 7.46
CA ARG A 21 -18.96 4.41 8.08
C ARG A 21 -17.65 3.67 7.85
N ALA A 22 -17.64 2.35 8.07
CA ALA A 22 -16.48 1.52 7.83
C ALA A 22 -16.11 1.53 6.33
N ALA A 23 -17.10 1.45 5.44
CA ALA A 23 -16.91 1.51 4.00
C ALA A 23 -16.32 2.86 3.54
N ILE A 24 -16.78 3.99 4.08
CA ILE A 24 -16.20 5.31 3.76
C ILE A 24 -14.78 5.43 4.30
N LEU A 25 -14.52 4.98 5.53
CA LEU A 25 -13.16 5.00 6.09
C LEU A 25 -12.20 4.13 5.28
N GLU A 26 -12.66 2.97 4.79
CA GLU A 26 -11.88 2.13 3.87
C GLU A 26 -11.65 2.84 2.54
N ALA A 27 -12.68 3.44 1.92
CA ALA A 27 -12.53 4.18 0.67
C ALA A 27 -11.58 5.37 0.79
N LEU A 28 -11.59 6.08 1.94
CA LEU A 28 -10.67 7.18 2.23
C LEU A 28 -9.23 6.70 2.38
N ARG A 29 -9.00 5.53 3.01
CA ARG A 29 -7.68 4.88 3.06
C ARG A 29 -7.23 4.47 1.67
N ASP A 30 -8.09 3.77 0.92
CA ASP A 30 -7.81 3.29 -0.43
C ASP A 30 -7.43 4.41 -1.39
N ARG A 31 -8.02 5.60 -1.23
CA ARG A 31 -7.66 6.78 -2.03
C ARG A 31 -6.18 7.15 -1.92
N GLN A 32 -5.52 6.81 -0.81
CA GLN A 32 -4.09 7.06 -0.59
C GLN A 32 -3.20 5.98 -1.23
N LEU A 33 -3.77 4.81 -1.58
CA LEU A 33 -3.07 3.66 -2.14
C LEU A 33 -3.05 3.74 -3.67
N GLN A 34 -2.06 4.44 -4.21
CA GLN A 34 -2.01 4.82 -5.63
C GLN A 34 -0.89 4.14 -6.42
N PHE A 35 0.01 3.43 -5.73
CA PHE A 35 1.23 2.89 -6.35
C PHE A 35 1.20 1.36 -6.33
N LEU A 36 1.32 0.74 -7.49
CA LEU A 36 1.46 -0.71 -7.59
C LEU A 36 2.91 -1.12 -7.35
N ALA A 37 3.17 -2.06 -6.45
CA ALA A 37 4.53 -2.53 -6.17
C ALA A 37 5.19 -3.12 -7.41
N GLY A 38 4.44 -3.86 -8.23
CA GLY A 38 4.90 -4.40 -9.50
C GLY A 38 5.41 -3.36 -10.52
N ASN A 39 5.07 -2.08 -10.38
CA ASN A 39 5.61 -1.02 -11.25
C ASN A 39 7.09 -0.76 -11.00
N LEU A 40 7.63 -1.13 -9.83
CA LEU A 40 9.06 -1.00 -9.53
C LEU A 40 9.94 -1.76 -10.53
N ARG A 41 9.43 -2.87 -11.10
CA ARG A 41 10.11 -3.63 -12.16
C ARG A 41 10.39 -2.77 -13.38
N GLN A 42 9.43 -1.94 -13.78
CA GLN A 42 9.59 -1.02 -14.91
C GLN A 42 10.63 0.06 -14.62
N MET A 43 10.89 0.33 -13.34
CA MET A 43 11.91 1.29 -12.90
C MET A 43 13.30 0.65 -12.79
N GLY A 44 13.46 -0.66 -13.00
CA GLY A 44 14.73 -1.38 -12.89
C GLY A 44 14.96 -2.08 -11.54
N PHE A 45 13.90 -2.29 -10.74
CA PHE A 45 13.94 -3.29 -9.69
C PHE A 45 14.01 -4.69 -10.31
N GLY A 46 14.68 -5.61 -9.59
CA GLY A 46 14.88 -6.97 -10.04
C GLY A 46 13.60 -7.82 -10.12
N PRO A 47 13.74 -9.15 -10.19
CA PRO A 47 12.62 -10.07 -10.35
C PRO A 47 11.57 -9.97 -9.23
N ASP A 48 10.40 -10.55 -9.46
CA ASP A 48 9.22 -10.48 -8.57
C ASP A 48 9.53 -10.81 -7.10
N HIS A 49 10.40 -11.79 -6.85
CA HIS A 49 10.78 -12.16 -5.49
C HIS A 49 11.54 -11.05 -4.77
N GLU A 50 12.38 -10.26 -5.46
CA GLU A 50 13.07 -9.13 -4.85
C GLU A 50 12.10 -8.01 -4.45
N VAL A 51 11.13 -7.71 -5.32
CA VAL A 51 10.08 -6.73 -5.02
C VAL A 51 9.25 -7.20 -3.82
N LEU A 52 8.89 -8.49 -3.77
CA LEU A 52 8.17 -9.06 -2.63
C LEU A 52 8.98 -8.94 -1.33
N HIS A 53 10.27 -9.27 -1.35
CA HIS A 53 11.14 -9.11 -0.18
C HIS A 53 11.30 -7.64 0.24
N ALA A 54 11.31 -6.71 -0.71
CA ALA A 54 11.32 -5.28 -0.40
C ALA A 54 10.01 -4.83 0.26
N VAL A 55 8.86 -5.33 -0.21
CA VAL A 55 7.55 -5.13 0.42
C VAL A 55 7.52 -5.68 1.84
N GLU A 56 7.99 -6.91 2.07
CA GLU A 56 8.05 -7.52 3.39
C GLU A 56 8.94 -6.72 4.35
N ARG A 57 10.11 -6.26 3.90
CA ARG A 57 11.00 -5.41 4.69
C ARG A 57 10.36 -4.05 5.02
N ALA A 58 9.70 -3.41 4.05
CA ALA A 58 8.98 -2.17 4.27
C ALA A 58 7.83 -2.33 5.29
N MET A 59 7.09 -3.44 5.24
CA MET A 59 6.08 -3.75 6.26
C MET A 59 6.70 -3.90 7.64
N ARG A 60 7.85 -4.57 7.77
CA ARG A 60 8.56 -4.68 9.06
C ARG A 60 8.94 -3.31 9.61
N VAL A 61 9.44 -2.40 8.76
CA VAL A 61 9.74 -1.02 9.15
C VAL A 61 8.49 -0.30 9.67
N CYS A 62 7.36 -0.41 8.98
CA CYS A 62 6.10 0.17 9.45
C CYS A 62 5.67 -0.41 10.80
N MET A 63 5.67 -1.75 10.95
CA MET A 63 5.28 -2.42 12.19
C MET A 63 6.17 -1.99 13.37
N SER A 64 7.49 -1.96 13.20
CA SER A 64 8.42 -1.53 14.25
C SER A 64 8.29 -0.06 14.61
N SER A 65 7.75 0.75 13.69
CA SER A 65 7.55 2.20 13.88
C SER A 65 6.14 2.56 14.36
N GLY A 66 5.29 1.57 14.64
CA GLY A 66 3.90 1.80 15.07
C GLY A 66 2.97 2.28 13.95
N LEU A 67 3.37 2.14 12.67
CA LEU A 67 2.56 2.54 11.53
C LEU A 67 1.58 1.42 11.13
N PRO A 68 0.29 1.72 10.95
CA PRO A 68 -0.73 0.72 10.62
C PRO A 68 -0.57 0.20 9.19
N ILE A 69 -0.24 -1.09 9.03
CA ILE A 69 -0.01 -1.71 7.71
C ILE A 69 -1.19 -1.53 6.76
N ARG A 70 -2.43 -1.63 7.25
CA ARG A 70 -3.64 -1.53 6.42
C ARG A 70 -3.83 -0.16 5.77
N GLU A 71 -3.21 0.89 6.29
CA GLU A 71 -3.26 2.24 5.70
C GLU A 71 -2.24 2.41 4.57
N HIS A 72 -1.29 1.48 4.46
CA HIS A 72 -0.10 1.64 3.64
C HIS A 72 0.08 0.53 2.59
N PHE A 73 -0.45 -0.66 2.85
CA PHE A 73 -0.32 -1.85 2.02
C PHE A 73 -1.67 -2.56 1.87
N LYS A 74 -2.13 -2.72 0.63
CA LYS A 74 -3.32 -3.48 0.29
C LYS A 74 -2.99 -4.55 -0.76
N PRO A 75 -3.22 -5.83 -0.48
CA PRO A 75 -3.03 -6.86 -1.49
C PRO A 75 -4.07 -6.68 -2.60
N VAL A 76 -3.63 -6.80 -3.85
CA VAL A 76 -4.50 -6.79 -5.02
C VAL A 76 -4.19 -7.98 -5.91
N TYR A 77 -5.17 -8.38 -6.71
CA TYR A 77 -5.03 -9.48 -7.66
C TYR A 77 -5.16 -8.93 -9.07
N ILE A 78 -4.13 -9.14 -9.87
CA ILE A 78 -4.07 -8.67 -11.26
C ILE A 78 -4.31 -9.87 -12.16
N SER A 79 -5.36 -9.78 -12.97
CA SER A 79 -5.66 -10.75 -14.02
C SER A 79 -5.01 -10.31 -15.33
N HIS A 80 -4.21 -11.18 -15.92
CA HIS A 80 -3.64 -10.98 -17.25
C HIS A 80 -3.56 -12.31 -18.01
N ARG A 81 -4.16 -12.37 -19.20
CA ARG A 81 -4.11 -13.51 -20.14
C ARG A 81 -4.25 -14.88 -19.44
N HIS A 82 -5.35 -15.07 -18.73
CA HIS A 82 -5.69 -16.32 -18.01
C HIS A 82 -4.83 -16.64 -16.78
N THR A 83 -3.95 -15.74 -16.35
CA THR A 83 -3.22 -15.85 -15.09
C THR A 83 -3.71 -14.81 -14.10
N VAL A 84 -3.78 -15.18 -12.82
CA VAL A 84 -4.01 -14.26 -11.71
C VAL A 84 -2.74 -14.22 -10.88
N SER A 85 -2.18 -13.03 -10.75
CA SER A 85 -1.00 -12.79 -9.90
C SER A 85 -1.39 -11.88 -8.74
N ARG A 86 -0.71 -12.04 -7.61
CA ARG A 86 -0.86 -11.15 -6.45
C ARG A 86 0.15 -10.01 -6.56
N ASP A 87 -0.30 -8.80 -6.28
CA ASP A 87 0.51 -7.59 -6.18
C ASP A 87 0.07 -6.79 -4.94
N TRP A 88 0.63 -5.60 -4.75
CA TRP A 88 0.33 -4.71 -3.64
C TRP A 88 0.06 -3.29 -4.14
N LEU A 89 -1.08 -2.72 -3.76
CA LEU A 89 -1.30 -1.29 -3.78
C LEU A 89 -0.70 -0.65 -2.53
N LEU A 90 0.06 0.41 -2.75
CA LEU A 90 0.91 1.05 -1.77
C LEU A 90 0.53 2.53 -1.66
N SER A 91 0.56 3.04 -0.43
CA SER A 91 0.62 4.48 -0.20
C SER A 91 1.95 5.06 -0.70
N ARG A 92 2.05 6.38 -0.86
CA ARG A 92 3.32 7.04 -1.21
C ARG A 92 4.43 6.70 -0.21
N LEU A 93 4.12 6.66 1.10
CA LEU A 93 5.09 6.30 2.13
C LEU A 93 5.57 4.86 1.96
N ALA A 94 4.64 3.91 1.84
CA ALA A 94 4.97 2.51 1.61
C ALA A 94 5.80 2.33 0.34
N TYR A 95 5.42 2.96 -0.77
CA TYR A 95 6.15 2.89 -2.03
C TYR A 95 7.61 3.33 -1.87
N THR A 96 7.85 4.45 -1.19
CA THR A 96 9.20 4.92 -0.88
C THR A 96 9.95 3.97 0.04
N LEU A 97 9.30 3.42 1.07
CA LEU A 97 9.92 2.43 1.95
C LEU A 97 10.29 1.16 1.20
N VAL A 98 9.46 0.69 0.28
CA VAL A 98 9.78 -0.46 -0.59
C VAL A 98 11.01 -0.15 -1.44
N MET A 99 11.08 1.04 -2.05
CA MET A 99 12.27 1.44 -2.82
C MET A 99 13.54 1.46 -1.96
N LEU A 100 13.45 2.00 -0.74
CA LEU A 100 14.59 2.08 0.19
C LEU A 100 15.03 0.72 0.73
N ASN A 101 14.08 -0.21 0.86
CA ASN A 101 14.31 -1.55 1.35
C ASN A 101 14.45 -2.55 0.19
N GLY A 102 14.85 -2.11 -1.00
CA GLY A 102 15.26 -3.01 -2.08
C GLY A 102 16.57 -3.74 -1.78
N ALA A 103 17.04 -4.57 -2.73
CA ALA A 103 18.35 -5.20 -2.62
C ALA A 103 19.46 -4.11 -2.71
N PRO A 104 20.44 -4.08 -1.79
CA PRO A 104 21.42 -2.98 -1.72
C PRO A 104 22.41 -2.95 -2.89
N ASP A 105 22.61 -4.09 -3.53
CA ASP A 105 23.37 -4.26 -4.78
C ASP A 105 22.63 -3.74 -6.01
N ASN A 106 21.33 -3.43 -5.91
CA ASN A 106 20.61 -2.72 -6.95
C ASN A 106 21.06 -1.24 -7.00
N PRO A 107 21.56 -0.73 -8.14
CA PRO A 107 22.05 0.64 -8.25
C PRO A 107 21.00 1.73 -7.96
N LEU A 108 19.71 1.46 -8.17
CA LEU A 108 18.64 2.42 -7.86
C LEU A 108 18.47 2.56 -6.35
N VAL A 109 18.51 1.44 -5.63
CA VAL A 109 18.36 1.39 -4.17
C VAL A 109 19.52 2.11 -3.52
N SER A 110 20.76 1.77 -3.87
CA SER A 110 21.96 2.40 -3.31
C SER A 110 22.03 3.90 -3.62
N ARG A 111 21.71 4.33 -4.84
CA ARG A 111 21.63 5.76 -5.18
C ARG A 111 20.57 6.49 -4.37
N LEU A 112 19.38 5.90 -4.20
CA LEU A 112 18.31 6.50 -3.42
C LEU A 112 18.71 6.64 -1.94
N GLN A 113 19.30 5.59 -1.35
CA GLN A 113 19.79 5.61 0.03
C GLN A 113 20.86 6.69 0.23
N LEU A 114 21.87 6.77 -0.65
CA LEU A 114 22.91 7.80 -0.60
C LEU A 114 22.33 9.21 -0.77
N SER A 115 21.37 9.38 -1.69
CA SER A 115 20.71 10.67 -1.90
C SER A 115 19.98 11.17 -0.65
N LEU A 116 19.24 10.30 0.03
CA LEU A 116 18.55 10.66 1.29
C LEU A 116 19.53 10.98 2.42
N ILE A 117 20.61 10.19 2.56
CA ILE A 117 21.63 10.43 3.58
C ILE A 117 22.33 11.78 3.33
N ARG A 118 22.76 12.05 2.09
CA ARG A 118 23.38 13.34 1.72
C ARG A 118 22.44 14.51 1.97
N ALA A 119 21.17 14.38 1.61
CA ALA A 119 20.17 15.40 1.87
C ALA A 119 20.00 15.66 3.38
N ALA A 120 19.96 14.60 4.20
CA ALA A 120 19.86 14.71 5.65
C ALA A 120 21.12 15.32 6.30
N LEU A 121 22.30 15.10 5.72
CA LEU A 121 23.57 15.68 6.15
C LEU A 121 23.78 17.13 5.65
N GLY A 122 22.88 17.65 4.81
CA GLY A 122 23.04 18.98 4.21
C GLY A 122 24.04 19.03 3.05
N GLU A 123 24.48 17.88 2.55
CA GLU A 123 25.43 17.73 1.43
C GLU A 123 24.74 17.83 0.04
N GLY A 124 23.45 18.20 0.01
CA GLY A 124 22.58 18.05 -1.16
C GLY A 124 22.17 19.34 -1.85
N ARG A 125 23.14 20.05 -2.48
CA ARG A 125 23.00 20.74 -3.79
C ARG A 125 24.41 21.01 -4.36
N MET A 126 24.88 20.11 -5.21
CA MET A 126 25.82 20.46 -6.28
C MET A 126 25.30 19.80 -7.55
N GLU A 127 24.80 20.69 -8.42
CA GLU A 127 24.47 20.59 -9.86
C GLU A 127 24.07 19.22 -10.45
#